data_AF-A0A9N9V745-F1
#
_entry.id   AF-A0A9N9V745-F1
#
_cell.length_a   1.000
_cell.length_b   1.000
_cell.length_c   1.000
_cell.angle_alpha   90.00
_cell.angle_beta   90.00
_cell.angle_gamma   90.00
#
_symmetry.space_group_name_H-M   'P 1'
#
loop_
_entity.id
_entity.type
_entity.pdbx_description
1 polymer ?
#
loop_
_entity_poly.entity_id
_entity_poly.type
_entity_poly.pdbx_seq_one_letter_code
_entity_poly.pdbx_strand_id
1 'polypeptide(L)'
;MSEALKDPSLGPDEPHVLDPNISDQKLKFIYRQMANILLQLSGFKFDQIGSLVQDEQGNFSASGRPIIQNMNSIIEFTDAPPHLLPSKPHTNSEDWYKALADMHLLQYTFQQNDAVKENDGEQSVYDAYVGRQLFRNLAADGRLTTGLYSEDLRPSNVLIDEKLKVVAVLDWEFAYAAPAQFSFDPPWWLLLKAPECYPGAYIPFSKAYELRLETFLSVLREEEEDEEWRRRRSQPRRVAGCQSPSVKVASPTEEPLSSRMRKSWDTKTWMINYAARNSWNLEFLFWRFLDPEFFGPGNESADHHARLSLLSEPQRQVMREFVAIKLEESNVRELIDWDTHDAETHLKRFLV
;
A
#
# COMPACT_ATOMS: atom_id res chain seq x y z
N MET A 1 -1.56 -11.70 -17.68
CA MET A 1 -2.92 -11.16 -17.90
C MET A 1 -2.86 -9.72 -18.40
N SER A 2 -1.90 -8.91 -17.92
CA SER A 2 -1.66 -7.52 -18.38
C SER A 2 -1.59 -7.39 -19.90
N GLU A 3 -0.91 -8.29 -20.60
CA GLU A 3 -0.86 -8.36 -22.07
C GLU A 3 -2.24 -8.41 -22.74
N ALA A 4 -3.21 -9.08 -22.14
CA ALA A 4 -4.56 -9.13 -22.69
C ALA A 4 -5.37 -7.85 -22.44
N LEU A 5 -4.95 -7.02 -21.48
CA LEU A 5 -5.60 -5.78 -21.09
C LEU A 5 -4.93 -4.53 -21.69
N LYS A 6 -3.67 -4.63 -22.12
CA LYS A 6 -2.90 -3.47 -22.54
C LYS A 6 -3.37 -2.89 -23.88
N ASP A 7 -3.17 -1.60 -24.04
CA ASP A 7 -3.35 -0.89 -25.31
C ASP A 7 -2.46 -1.51 -26.40
N PRO A 8 -3.05 -2.07 -27.47
CA PRO A 8 -2.29 -2.75 -28.53
C PRO A 8 -1.53 -1.77 -29.44
N SER A 9 -1.76 -0.45 -29.33
CA SER A 9 -1.04 0.56 -30.08
C SER A 9 0.33 0.90 -29.49
N LEU A 10 0.57 0.51 -28.24
CA LEU A 10 1.83 0.74 -27.55
C LEU A 10 2.90 -0.27 -27.99
N GLY A 11 4.14 0.21 -28.13
CA GLY A 11 5.30 -0.63 -28.41
C GLY A 11 5.62 -1.62 -27.28
N PRO A 12 6.49 -2.61 -27.54
CA PRO A 12 6.85 -3.64 -26.56
C PRO A 12 7.57 -3.10 -25.31
N ASP A 13 8.29 -1.99 -25.43
CA ASP A 13 9.03 -1.36 -24.33
C ASP A 13 8.24 -0.23 -23.63
N GLU A 14 7.02 0.05 -24.11
CA GLU A 14 6.19 1.09 -23.51
C GLU A 14 5.46 0.56 -22.26
N PRO A 15 5.33 1.38 -21.19
CA PRO A 15 4.62 0.97 -20.00
C PRO A 15 3.18 0.57 -20.31
N HIS A 16 2.74 -0.55 -19.77
CA HIS A 16 1.36 -1.02 -19.98
C HIS A 16 0.35 0.01 -19.48
N VAL A 17 -0.59 0.34 -20.36
CA VAL A 17 -1.78 1.14 -20.06
C VAL A 17 -2.99 0.33 -20.50
N LEU A 18 -4.09 0.38 -19.74
CA LEU A 18 -5.34 -0.26 -20.14
C LEU A 18 -5.78 0.22 -21.53
N ASP A 19 -6.11 -0.72 -22.42
CA ASP A 19 -6.64 -0.41 -23.75
C ASP A 19 -7.89 0.49 -23.64
N PRO A 20 -7.85 1.72 -24.17
CA PRO A 20 -8.98 2.65 -24.08
C PRO A 20 -10.22 2.12 -24.83
N ASN A 21 -10.03 1.26 -25.82
CA ASN A 21 -11.06 0.67 -26.67
C ASN A 21 -11.44 -0.76 -26.25
N ILE A 22 -10.97 -1.23 -25.08
CA ILE A 22 -11.31 -2.57 -24.61
C ILE A 22 -12.83 -2.72 -24.47
N SER A 23 -13.38 -3.76 -25.08
CA SER A 23 -14.81 -4.04 -24.95
C SER A 23 -15.17 -4.30 -23.49
N ASP A 24 -16.29 -3.75 -23.03
CA ASP A 24 -16.79 -3.97 -21.66
C ASP A 24 -16.95 -5.46 -21.32
N GLN A 25 -17.34 -6.29 -22.30
CA GLN A 25 -17.47 -7.73 -22.10
C GLN A 25 -16.13 -8.38 -21.73
N LYS A 26 -15.06 -8.09 -22.48
CA LYS A 26 -13.70 -8.59 -22.21
C LYS A 26 -13.17 -8.07 -20.88
N LEU A 27 -13.36 -6.77 -20.61
CA LEU A 27 -12.91 -6.13 -19.39
C LEU A 27 -13.58 -6.76 -18.15
N LYS A 28 -14.92 -6.85 -18.16
CA LYS A 28 -15.69 -7.49 -17.08
C LYS A 28 -15.31 -8.95 -16.88
N PHE A 29 -15.05 -9.69 -17.97
CA PHE A 29 -14.64 -11.09 -17.89
C PHE A 29 -13.29 -11.25 -17.15
N ILE A 30 -12.31 -10.41 -17.45
CA ILE A 30 -11.00 -10.45 -16.78
C ILE A 30 -11.12 -9.94 -15.34
N TYR A 31 -11.81 -8.82 -15.12
CA TYR A 31 -12.02 -8.25 -13.79
C TYR A 31 -12.75 -9.18 -12.85
N ARG A 32 -13.74 -9.95 -13.34
CA ARG A 32 -14.45 -10.95 -12.55
C ARG A 32 -13.51 -11.99 -11.95
N GLN A 33 -12.51 -12.43 -12.71
CA GLN A 33 -11.54 -13.41 -12.22
C GLN A 33 -10.60 -12.81 -11.16
N MET A 34 -10.19 -11.55 -11.34
CA MET A 34 -9.42 -10.83 -10.31
C MET A 34 -10.25 -10.56 -9.05
N ALA A 35 -11.53 -10.20 -9.21
CA ALA A 35 -12.47 -10.03 -8.10
C ALA A 35 -12.61 -11.34 -7.31
N ASN A 36 -12.74 -12.47 -8.00
CA ASN A 36 -12.79 -13.77 -7.36
C ASN A 36 -11.51 -14.11 -6.56
N ILE A 37 -10.32 -13.80 -7.09
CA ILE A 37 -9.04 -13.94 -6.36
C ILE A 37 -9.04 -13.06 -5.10
N LEU A 38 -9.44 -11.79 -5.22
CA LEU A 38 -9.48 -10.85 -4.11
C LEU A 38 -10.48 -11.29 -3.02
N LEU A 39 -11.64 -11.84 -3.40
CA LEU A 39 -12.60 -12.40 -2.45
C LEU A 39 -12.01 -13.57 -1.66
N GLN A 40 -11.36 -14.52 -2.36
CA GLN A 40 -10.65 -15.63 -1.71
C GLN A 40 -9.59 -15.13 -0.72
N LEU A 41 -8.77 -14.15 -1.13
CA LEU A 41 -7.74 -13.57 -0.26
C LEU A 41 -8.33 -12.86 0.96
N SER A 42 -9.42 -12.11 0.78
CA SER A 42 -10.09 -11.39 1.87
C SER A 42 -10.69 -12.31 2.94
N GLY A 43 -10.94 -13.57 2.59
CA GLY A 43 -11.43 -14.62 3.48
C GLY A 43 -10.41 -15.13 4.49
N PHE A 44 -9.10 -14.95 4.24
CA PHE A 44 -8.07 -15.34 5.21
C PHE A 44 -7.97 -14.32 6.34
N LYS A 45 -7.94 -14.82 7.58
CA LYS A 45 -7.82 -14.02 8.80
C LYS A 45 -6.65 -14.54 9.63
N PHE A 46 -5.86 -13.62 10.18
CA PHE A 46 -4.72 -13.94 11.04
C PHE A 46 -4.85 -13.22 12.38
N ASP A 47 -4.09 -13.68 13.36
CA ASP A 47 -4.07 -13.05 14.70
C ASP A 47 -2.99 -11.96 14.80
N GLN A 48 -2.09 -11.86 13.81
CA GLN A 48 -0.98 -10.91 13.79
C GLN A 48 -0.60 -10.54 12.34
N ILE A 49 0.15 -9.46 12.20
CA ILE A 49 0.73 -8.95 10.96
C ILE A 49 2.13 -9.54 10.80
N GLY A 50 2.39 -10.20 9.68
CA GLY A 50 3.64 -10.92 9.45
C GLY A 50 3.59 -11.79 8.19
N SER A 51 4.75 -12.25 7.74
CA SER A 51 4.84 -13.18 6.62
C SER A 51 4.36 -14.59 7.03
N LEU A 52 3.83 -15.32 6.05
CA LEU A 52 3.36 -16.68 6.25
C LEU A 52 4.55 -17.62 6.46
N VAL A 53 4.47 -18.41 7.54
CA VAL A 53 5.41 -19.48 7.87
C VAL A 53 4.63 -20.77 7.96
N GLN A 54 5.15 -21.81 7.32
CA GLN A 54 4.64 -23.17 7.42
C GLN A 54 5.39 -23.92 8.53
N ASP A 55 4.66 -24.53 9.45
CA ASP A 55 5.24 -25.42 10.46
C ASP A 55 5.57 -26.82 9.88
N GLU A 56 6.26 -27.66 10.65
CA GLU A 56 6.62 -29.03 10.24
C GLU A 56 5.40 -29.92 9.95
N GLN A 57 4.23 -29.56 10.49
CA GLN A 57 2.96 -30.27 10.31
C GLN A 57 2.18 -29.74 9.09
N GLY A 58 2.70 -28.72 8.40
CA GLY A 58 2.11 -28.13 7.22
C GLY A 58 1.08 -27.02 7.50
N ASN A 59 0.89 -26.60 8.75
CA ASN A 59 0.00 -25.49 9.09
C ASN A 59 0.67 -24.15 8.85
N PHE A 60 -0.11 -23.17 8.42
CA PHE A 60 0.38 -21.82 8.15
C PHE A 60 0.01 -20.85 9.28
N SER A 61 0.95 -19.99 9.63
CA SER A 61 0.75 -18.89 10.57
C SER A 61 1.47 -17.62 10.10
N ALA A 62 0.99 -16.45 10.48
CA ALA A 62 1.63 -15.16 10.17
C ALA A 62 2.79 -14.82 11.12
N SER A 63 3.68 -15.78 11.38
CA SER A 63 4.71 -15.68 12.43
C SER A 63 6.06 -15.17 11.93
N GLY A 64 6.23 -15.00 10.62
CA GLY A 64 7.46 -14.47 10.04
C GLY A 64 7.52 -12.95 10.11
N ARG A 65 8.74 -12.39 10.03
CA ARG A 65 8.91 -10.93 9.85
C ARG A 65 8.09 -10.48 8.64
N PRO A 66 7.34 -9.36 8.71
CA PRO A 66 6.66 -8.84 7.53
C PRO A 66 7.69 -8.44 6.47
N ILE A 67 7.41 -8.77 5.22
CA ILE A 67 8.21 -8.38 4.05
C ILE A 67 7.27 -7.69 3.08
N ILE A 68 7.55 -6.42 2.80
CA ILE A 68 6.76 -5.57 1.90
C ILE A 68 7.68 -4.96 0.83
N GLN A 69 7.13 -4.58 -0.31
CA GLN A 69 7.90 -4.08 -1.44
C GLN A 69 8.65 -2.79 -1.08
N ASN A 70 8.01 -1.90 -0.32
CA ASN A 70 8.62 -0.65 0.15
C ASN A 70 9.88 -0.88 1.00
N MET A 71 9.98 -1.98 1.76
CA MET A 71 11.21 -2.32 2.48
C MET A 71 12.35 -2.65 1.53
N ASN A 72 12.06 -3.38 0.45
CA ASN A 72 13.06 -3.70 -0.58
C ASN A 72 13.54 -2.43 -1.27
N SER A 73 12.62 -1.56 -1.69
CA SER A 73 12.96 -0.27 -2.29
C SER A 73 13.81 0.59 -1.37
N ILE A 74 13.55 0.58 -0.06
CA ILE A 74 14.35 1.36 0.91
C ILE A 74 15.78 0.88 0.91
N ILE A 75 16.01 -0.43 0.98
CA ILE A 75 17.37 -0.99 0.94
C ILE A 75 18.04 -0.65 -0.40
N GLU A 76 17.35 -0.91 -1.51
CA GLU A 76 17.89 -0.80 -2.85
C GLU A 76 18.27 0.64 -3.24
N PHE A 77 17.45 1.62 -2.86
CA PHE A 77 17.60 3.00 -3.34
C PHE A 77 18.18 3.96 -2.29
N THR A 78 18.47 3.51 -1.07
CA THR A 78 18.99 4.40 -0.01
C THR A 78 20.18 3.82 0.76
N ASP A 79 20.61 2.58 0.47
CA ASP A 79 21.63 1.86 1.25
C ASP A 79 21.30 1.78 2.76
N ALA A 80 20.02 1.94 3.12
CA ALA A 80 19.57 1.84 4.50
C ALA A 80 19.88 0.44 5.07
N PRO A 81 20.54 0.34 6.24
CA PRO A 81 20.89 -0.95 6.82
C PRO A 81 19.65 -1.82 7.10
N PRO A 82 19.59 -3.07 6.58
CA PRO A 82 18.38 -3.91 6.68
C PRO A 82 17.93 -4.25 8.12
N HIS A 83 18.83 -4.14 9.10
CA HIS A 83 18.53 -4.41 10.51
C HIS A 83 17.66 -3.33 11.16
N LEU A 84 17.57 -2.13 10.56
CA LEU A 84 16.71 -1.04 11.02
C LEU A 84 15.26 -1.20 10.59
N LEU A 85 14.98 -2.09 9.65
CA LEU A 85 13.62 -2.40 9.22
C LEU A 85 12.91 -3.32 10.23
N PRO A 86 11.56 -3.29 10.28
CA PRO A 86 10.78 -4.22 11.08
C PRO A 86 11.21 -5.68 10.90
N SER A 87 11.58 -6.31 12.00
CA SER A 87 12.13 -7.68 12.04
C SER A 87 11.24 -8.68 12.76
N LYS A 88 10.13 -8.23 13.36
CA LYS A 88 9.19 -9.06 14.11
C LYS A 88 7.75 -8.88 13.62
N PRO A 89 6.88 -9.90 13.77
CA PRO A 89 5.44 -9.73 13.60
C PRO A 89 4.87 -8.65 14.52
N HIS A 90 3.76 -8.05 14.11
CA HIS A 90 3.06 -7.02 14.89
C HIS A 90 1.67 -7.52 15.28
N THR A 91 1.27 -7.31 16.53
CA THR A 91 0.00 -7.85 17.04
C THR A 91 -1.21 -6.99 16.74
N ASN A 92 -1.01 -5.74 16.30
CA ASN A 92 -2.10 -4.82 15.97
C ASN A 92 -1.68 -3.89 14.83
N SER A 93 -2.67 -3.29 14.17
CA SER A 93 -2.44 -2.42 13.02
C SER A 93 -1.86 -1.06 13.40
N GLU A 94 -2.14 -0.54 14.60
CA GLU A 94 -1.61 0.75 15.06
C GLU A 94 -0.08 0.72 15.11
N ASP A 95 0.51 -0.31 15.73
CA ASP A 95 1.95 -0.51 15.75
C ASP A 95 2.52 -0.68 14.34
N TRP A 96 1.75 -1.29 13.44
CA TRP A 96 2.17 -1.44 12.05
C TRP A 96 2.13 -0.12 11.26
N TYR A 97 1.11 0.71 11.42
CA TYR A 97 1.09 2.05 10.81
C TYR A 97 2.19 2.94 11.39
N LYS A 98 2.51 2.83 12.69
CA LYS A 98 3.68 3.49 13.28
C LYS A 98 4.98 3.00 12.65
N ALA A 99 5.15 1.69 12.47
CA ALA A 99 6.31 1.14 11.78
C ALA A 99 6.42 1.60 10.32
N LEU A 100 5.29 1.71 9.60
CA LEU A 100 5.20 2.28 8.26
C LEU A 100 5.65 3.75 8.24
N ALA A 101 5.17 4.55 9.20
CA ALA A 101 5.57 5.94 9.33
C ALA A 101 7.05 6.12 9.72
N ASP A 102 7.57 5.29 10.63
CA ASP A 102 8.99 5.24 10.99
C ASP A 102 9.84 4.87 9.75
N MET A 103 9.37 3.94 8.91
CA MET A 103 10.03 3.58 7.66
C MET A 103 10.11 4.74 6.67
N HIS A 104 9.16 5.68 6.68
CA HIS A 104 9.26 6.89 5.84
C HIS A 104 10.39 7.82 6.30
N LEU A 105 10.58 7.97 7.62
CA LEU A 105 11.71 8.72 8.18
C LEU A 105 13.03 7.98 7.97
N LEU A 106 13.05 6.65 8.12
CA LEU A 106 14.21 5.81 7.78
C LEU A 106 14.65 6.04 6.34
N GLN A 107 13.73 5.88 5.39
CA GLN A 107 13.97 6.10 3.97
C GLN A 107 14.61 7.47 3.72
N TYR A 108 14.05 8.52 4.29
CA TYR A 108 14.56 9.88 4.06
C TYR A 108 15.87 10.16 4.77
N THR A 109 16.09 9.55 5.94
CA THR A 109 17.34 9.66 6.70
C THR A 109 18.50 9.05 5.93
N PHE A 110 18.33 7.86 5.35
CA PHE A 110 19.42 7.16 4.66
C PHE A 110 19.52 7.51 3.17
N GLN A 111 18.49 8.12 2.57
CA GLN A 111 18.60 8.67 1.22
C GLN A 111 19.56 9.87 1.23
N GLN A 112 20.83 9.63 0.89
CA GLN A 112 21.86 10.67 0.82
C GLN A 112 21.77 11.46 -0.48
N ASN A 113 21.62 10.74 -1.59
CA ASN A 113 21.56 11.30 -2.92
C ASN A 113 20.12 11.55 -3.37
N ASP A 114 19.94 12.66 -4.09
CA ASP A 114 18.67 13.05 -4.72
C ASP A 114 17.49 13.20 -3.73
N ALA A 115 17.80 13.39 -2.43
CA ALA A 115 16.82 13.69 -1.38
C ALA A 115 16.34 15.14 -1.40
N VAL A 116 17.12 16.04 -2.01
CA VAL A 116 16.80 17.44 -2.25
C VAL A 116 16.40 17.58 -3.71
N LYS A 117 15.17 18.04 -3.99
CA LYS A 117 14.72 18.25 -5.37
C LYS A 117 15.43 19.47 -5.94
N GLU A 118 16.06 19.32 -7.11
CA GLU A 118 16.86 20.38 -7.75
C GLU A 118 16.10 21.71 -7.92
N ASN A 119 14.79 21.65 -8.16
CA ASN A 119 13.96 22.84 -8.44
C ASN A 119 13.36 23.49 -7.18
N ASP A 120 13.33 22.78 -6.06
CA ASP A 120 12.62 23.21 -4.84
C ASP A 120 13.59 23.50 -3.67
N GLY A 121 14.86 23.08 -3.80
CA GLY A 121 15.93 23.39 -2.86
C GLY A 121 15.61 23.00 -1.42
N GLU A 122 16.03 23.84 -0.47
CA GLU A 122 15.82 23.63 0.97
C GLU A 122 14.35 23.41 1.36
N GLN A 123 13.41 24.04 0.66
CA GLN A 123 11.98 23.97 0.99
C GLN A 123 11.44 22.53 0.85
N SER A 124 11.89 21.80 -0.18
CA SER A 124 11.51 20.40 -0.37
C SER A 124 11.90 19.51 0.81
N VAL A 125 13.00 19.84 1.51
CA VAL A 125 13.48 19.07 2.66
C VAL A 125 12.59 19.30 3.88
N TYR A 126 12.17 20.55 4.11
CA TYR A 126 11.17 20.85 5.13
C TYR A 126 9.82 20.19 4.82
N ASP A 127 9.34 20.28 3.59
CA ASP A 127 8.08 19.65 3.18
C ASP A 127 8.11 18.13 3.39
N ALA A 128 9.22 17.49 3.00
CA ALA A 128 9.42 16.05 3.16
C ALA A 128 9.49 15.62 4.63
N TYR A 129 10.23 16.35 5.48
CA TYR A 129 10.37 16.04 6.91
C TYR A 129 9.06 16.28 7.66
N VAL A 130 8.44 17.45 7.48
CA VAL A 130 7.21 17.84 8.20
C VAL A 130 6.06 16.91 7.82
N GLY A 131 5.88 16.59 6.54
CA GLY A 131 4.84 15.66 6.10
C GLY A 131 4.99 14.27 6.71
N ARG A 132 6.23 13.74 6.77
CA ARG A 132 6.55 12.46 7.43
C ARG A 132 6.26 12.49 8.92
N GLN A 133 6.67 13.56 9.61
CA GLN A 133 6.46 13.69 11.04
C GLN A 133 4.97 13.81 11.40
N LEU A 134 4.20 14.57 10.62
CA LEU A 134 2.76 14.70 10.82
C LEU A 134 2.03 13.38 10.53
N PHE A 135 2.40 12.67 9.46
CA PHE A 135 1.86 11.34 9.17
C PHE A 135 2.15 10.36 10.30
N ARG A 136 3.37 10.37 10.83
CA ARG A 136 3.77 9.58 12.00
C ARG A 136 2.95 9.89 13.25
N ASN A 137 2.67 11.16 13.51
CA ASN A 137 1.83 11.58 14.64
C ASN A 137 0.37 11.07 14.49
N LEU A 138 -0.13 10.93 13.25
CA LEU A 138 -1.49 10.44 12.96
C LEU A 138 -1.63 8.92 13.06
N ALA A 139 -0.55 8.15 12.90
CA ALA A 139 -0.55 6.68 12.86
C ALA A 139 -0.97 5.98 14.19
N ALA A 140 -1.47 6.71 15.18
CA ALA A 140 -1.70 6.26 16.55
C ALA A 140 -3.16 5.97 16.94
N ASP A 141 -4.10 5.80 15.98
CA ASP A 141 -5.50 5.50 16.30
C ASP A 141 -5.89 4.05 15.99
N GLY A 142 -6.07 3.26 17.06
CA GLY A 142 -6.18 1.81 17.02
C GLY A 142 -7.60 1.24 16.88
N ARG A 143 -7.76 0.29 15.95
CA ARG A 143 -8.45 -1.03 16.08
C ARG A 143 -8.87 -1.55 14.72
N LEU A 144 -8.17 -2.57 14.22
CA LEU A 144 -8.40 -3.12 12.89
C LEU A 144 -8.12 -4.64 12.88
N THR A 145 -8.89 -5.39 12.09
CA THR A 145 -8.68 -6.83 11.85
C THR A 145 -7.55 -7.04 10.85
N THR A 146 -6.94 -8.23 10.83
CA THR A 146 -5.90 -8.57 9.84
C THR A 146 -6.44 -9.52 8.77
N GLY A 147 -5.84 -9.49 7.58
CA GLY A 147 -6.15 -10.36 6.45
C GLY A 147 -4.95 -10.55 5.52
N LEU A 148 -5.01 -11.53 4.62
CA LEU A 148 -3.96 -11.74 3.62
C LEU A 148 -3.97 -10.62 2.59
N TYR A 149 -2.81 -10.01 2.35
CA TYR A 149 -2.64 -8.94 1.38
C TYR A 149 -1.34 -9.15 0.60
N SER A 150 -1.32 -8.75 -0.66
CA SER A 150 -0.10 -8.68 -1.48
C SER A 150 -0.03 -7.32 -2.16
N GLU A 151 1.10 -6.62 -2.00
CA GLU A 151 1.29 -5.29 -2.59
C GLU A 151 1.39 -5.33 -4.11
N ASP A 152 1.88 -6.45 -4.65
CA ASP A 152 2.12 -6.66 -6.07
C ASP A 152 1.09 -7.63 -6.70
N LEU A 153 -0.10 -7.78 -6.11
CA LEU A 153 -1.18 -8.49 -6.77
C LEU A 153 -1.75 -7.64 -7.90
N ARG A 154 -1.21 -7.81 -9.11
CA ARG A 154 -1.58 -7.05 -10.32
C ARG A 154 -1.65 -7.96 -11.56
N PRO A 155 -2.27 -7.54 -12.68
CA PRO A 155 -2.46 -8.38 -13.85
C PRO A 155 -1.16 -8.89 -14.53
N SER A 156 -0.01 -8.28 -14.29
CA SER A 156 1.26 -8.84 -14.80
C SER A 156 1.60 -10.17 -14.13
N ASN A 157 1.19 -10.36 -12.87
CA ASN A 157 1.56 -11.52 -12.06
C ASN A 157 0.46 -12.60 -12.11
N VAL A 158 -0.48 -12.50 -13.05
CA VAL A 158 -1.56 -13.49 -13.23
C VAL A 158 -1.47 -14.10 -14.62
N LEU A 159 -1.24 -15.41 -14.68
CA LEU A 159 -1.22 -16.17 -15.93
C LEU A 159 -2.64 -16.50 -16.38
N ILE A 160 -2.88 -16.38 -17.69
CA ILE A 160 -4.15 -16.74 -18.32
C ILE A 160 -3.92 -17.66 -19.52
N ASP A 161 -4.89 -18.52 -19.80
CA ASP A 161 -4.89 -19.39 -20.97
C ASP A 161 -5.37 -18.66 -22.25
N GLU A 162 -5.42 -19.38 -23.37
CA GLU A 162 -5.91 -18.89 -24.67
C GLU A 162 -7.38 -18.41 -24.63
N LYS A 163 -8.16 -18.83 -23.62
CA LYS A 163 -9.56 -18.45 -23.39
C LYS A 163 -9.67 -17.33 -22.34
N LEU A 164 -8.55 -16.68 -22.03
CA LEU A 164 -8.41 -15.61 -21.04
C LEU A 164 -8.74 -16.04 -19.61
N LYS A 165 -8.71 -17.36 -19.31
CA LYS A 165 -9.00 -17.87 -17.97
C LYS A 165 -7.75 -17.92 -17.12
N VAL A 166 -7.85 -17.52 -15.85
CA VAL A 166 -6.75 -17.59 -14.88
C VAL A 166 -6.28 -19.04 -14.72
N VAL A 167 -4.97 -19.22 -14.83
CA VAL A 167 -4.28 -20.51 -14.64
C VAL A 167 -3.47 -20.49 -13.35
N ALA A 168 -2.79 -19.37 -13.06
CA ALA A 168 -1.97 -19.23 -11.88
C ALA A 168 -1.82 -17.76 -11.48
N VAL A 169 -1.56 -17.52 -10.20
CA VAL A 169 -1.11 -16.24 -9.66
C VAL A 169 0.33 -16.46 -9.17
N LEU A 170 1.23 -15.59 -9.60
CA LEU A 170 2.67 -15.62 -9.35
C LEU A 170 3.07 -14.55 -8.34
N ASP A 171 4.37 -14.48 -8.03
CA ASP A 171 5.03 -13.39 -7.29
C ASP A 171 4.38 -13.09 -5.94
N TRP A 172 4.27 -14.13 -5.11
CA TRP A 172 3.77 -14.05 -3.74
C TRP A 172 4.81 -13.52 -2.73
N GLU A 173 5.96 -13.03 -3.20
CA GLU A 173 7.09 -12.62 -2.34
C GLU A 173 6.76 -11.46 -1.39
N PHE A 174 5.81 -10.59 -1.78
CA PHE A 174 5.30 -9.50 -0.95
C PHE A 174 3.90 -9.77 -0.39
N ALA A 175 3.52 -11.04 -0.30
CA ALA A 175 2.28 -11.44 0.37
C ALA A 175 2.50 -11.65 1.87
N TYR A 176 1.69 -10.99 2.69
CA TYR A 176 1.77 -11.05 4.14
C TYR A 176 0.41 -10.85 4.80
N ALA A 177 0.28 -11.24 6.06
CA ALA A 177 -0.87 -10.84 6.86
C ALA A 177 -0.72 -9.35 7.21
N ALA A 178 -1.69 -8.55 6.81
CA ALA A 178 -1.67 -7.09 6.92
C ALA A 178 -2.98 -6.58 7.55
N PRO A 179 -3.09 -5.28 7.91
CA PRO A 179 -4.39 -4.68 8.21
C PRO A 179 -5.41 -4.97 7.09
N ALA A 180 -6.59 -5.47 7.46
CA ALA A 180 -7.62 -5.86 6.49
C ALA A 180 -8.11 -4.69 5.63
N GLN A 181 -7.92 -3.46 6.08
CA GLN A 181 -8.24 -2.21 5.40
C GLN A 181 -7.53 -2.10 4.07
N PHE A 182 -6.32 -2.65 3.94
CA PHE A 182 -5.60 -2.66 2.67
C PHE A 182 -6.35 -3.47 1.61
N SER A 183 -7.06 -4.54 2.01
CA SER A 183 -7.92 -5.30 1.10
C SER A 183 -9.21 -4.57 0.74
N PHE A 184 -9.63 -3.59 1.56
CA PHE A 184 -10.81 -2.78 1.30
C PHE A 184 -10.52 -1.63 0.34
N ASP A 185 -9.28 -1.44 -0.08
CA ASP A 185 -8.93 -0.39 -1.01
C ASP A 185 -9.15 -0.84 -2.45
N PRO A 186 -9.64 0.05 -3.33
CA PRO A 186 -9.68 -0.21 -4.75
C PRO A 186 -8.30 -0.64 -5.30
N PRO A 187 -8.22 -1.67 -6.17
CA PRO A 187 -6.93 -2.13 -6.71
C PRO A 187 -6.26 -1.07 -7.60
N TRP A 188 -5.11 -0.55 -7.20
CA TRP A 188 -4.42 0.55 -7.89
C TRP A 188 -4.19 0.31 -9.40
N TRP A 189 -4.13 -0.95 -9.85
CA TRP A 189 -3.82 -1.38 -11.21
C TRP A 189 -5.01 -1.42 -12.17
N LEU A 190 -6.22 -0.93 -11.83
CA LEU A 190 -7.35 -0.93 -12.79
C LEU A 190 -7.06 -0.19 -14.11
N LEU A 191 -6.05 0.68 -14.17
CA LEU A 191 -5.59 1.32 -15.40
C LEU A 191 -4.27 0.73 -15.94
N LEU A 192 -3.81 -0.37 -15.36
CA LEU A 192 -2.48 -1.00 -15.51
C LEU A 192 -1.29 -0.10 -15.12
N LYS A 193 -1.57 1.08 -14.56
CA LYS A 193 -0.59 2.11 -14.26
C LYS A 193 -0.89 2.73 -12.90
N ALA A 194 0.15 2.89 -12.09
CA ALA A 194 0.05 3.50 -10.77
C ALA A 194 -0.36 5.00 -10.89
N PRO A 195 -1.03 5.57 -9.86
CA PRO A 195 -1.49 6.95 -9.87
C PRO A 195 -0.41 7.98 -10.23
N GLU A 196 0.81 7.79 -9.71
CA GLU A 196 1.98 8.66 -9.91
C GLU A 196 2.56 8.58 -11.33
N CYS A 197 2.37 7.45 -12.01
CA CYS A 197 2.87 7.23 -13.37
C CYS A 197 1.85 7.65 -14.45
N TYR A 198 0.66 8.12 -14.04
CA TYR A 198 -0.42 8.46 -14.95
C TYR A 198 -0.22 9.84 -15.62
N PRO A 199 -0.39 9.96 -16.95
CA PRO A 199 -0.24 11.25 -17.63
C PRO A 199 -1.15 12.34 -17.06
N GLY A 200 -0.57 13.49 -16.74
CA GLY A 200 -1.27 14.59 -16.07
C GLY A 200 -1.53 14.37 -14.57
N ALA A 201 -0.85 13.38 -13.99
CA ALA A 201 -0.88 13.02 -12.57
C ALA A 201 -2.28 12.65 -12.07
N TYR A 202 -2.58 13.06 -10.84
CA TYR A 202 -3.64 12.44 -10.06
C TYR A 202 -5.06 12.80 -10.49
N ILE A 203 -5.32 14.04 -10.92
CA ILE A 203 -6.68 14.48 -11.27
C ILE A 203 -7.20 13.74 -12.51
N PRO A 204 -6.44 13.65 -13.62
CA PRO A 204 -6.80 12.81 -14.77
C PRO A 204 -6.88 11.33 -14.39
N PHE A 205 -5.96 10.83 -13.55
CA PHE A 205 -6.00 9.46 -13.04
C PHE A 205 -7.34 9.18 -12.35
N SER A 206 -7.74 9.97 -11.35
CA SER A 206 -8.98 9.73 -10.59
C SER A 206 -10.21 9.68 -11.49
N LYS A 207 -10.30 10.56 -12.49
CA LYS A 207 -11.42 10.57 -13.45
C LYS A 207 -11.47 9.30 -14.30
N ALA A 208 -10.33 8.88 -14.85
CA ALA A 208 -10.25 7.66 -15.65
C ALA A 208 -10.47 6.40 -14.79
N TYR A 209 -9.92 6.42 -13.59
CA TYR A 209 -9.97 5.32 -12.64
C TYR A 209 -11.39 5.08 -12.15
N GLU A 210 -12.16 6.13 -11.82
CA GLU A 210 -13.52 5.99 -11.30
C GLU A 210 -14.46 5.24 -12.27
N LEU A 211 -14.33 5.48 -13.59
CA LEU A 211 -15.09 4.73 -14.60
C LEU A 211 -14.77 3.23 -14.57
N ARG A 212 -13.50 2.87 -14.38
CA ARG A 212 -13.06 1.47 -14.31
C ARG A 212 -13.35 0.86 -12.95
N LEU A 213 -13.33 1.64 -11.89
CA LEU A 213 -13.76 1.26 -10.55
C LEU A 213 -15.23 0.84 -10.56
N GLU A 214 -16.12 1.62 -11.17
CA GLU A 214 -17.54 1.24 -11.28
C GLU A 214 -17.74 -0.09 -12.00
N THR A 215 -16.96 -0.31 -13.07
CA THR A 215 -16.98 -1.60 -13.79
C THR A 215 -16.51 -2.75 -12.89
N PHE A 216 -15.44 -2.54 -12.14
CA PHE A 216 -14.88 -3.52 -11.21
C PHE A 216 -15.83 -3.83 -10.05
N LEU A 217 -16.39 -2.81 -9.41
CA LEU A 217 -17.34 -2.95 -8.31
C LEU A 217 -18.62 -3.67 -8.75
N SER A 218 -19.08 -3.43 -9.98
CA SER A 218 -20.21 -4.18 -10.54
C SER A 218 -19.92 -5.68 -10.59
N VAL A 219 -18.76 -6.09 -11.12
CA VAL A 219 -18.43 -7.52 -11.21
C VAL A 219 -18.10 -8.13 -9.85
N LEU A 220 -17.52 -7.36 -8.92
CA LEU A 220 -17.25 -7.83 -7.57
C LEU A 220 -18.56 -8.12 -6.81
N ARG A 221 -19.58 -7.25 -6.94
CA ARG A 221 -20.91 -7.50 -6.37
C ARG A 221 -21.55 -8.77 -6.92
N GLU A 222 -21.46 -8.97 -8.24
CA GLU A 222 -21.98 -10.19 -8.89
C GLU A 222 -21.29 -11.45 -8.33
N GLU A 223 -19.96 -11.43 -8.13
CA GLU A 223 -19.23 -12.56 -7.53
C GLU A 223 -19.59 -12.80 -6.06
N GLU A 224 -19.77 -11.73 -5.27
CA GLU A 224 -20.21 -11.84 -3.87
C GLU A 224 -21.61 -12.48 -3.76
N GLU A 225 -22.54 -12.08 -4.63
CA GLU A 225 -23.89 -12.66 -4.71
C GLU A 225 -23.86 -14.13 -5.13
N ASP A 226 -23.03 -14.46 -6.13
CA ASP A 226 -22.83 -15.83 -6.62
C ASP A 226 -22.23 -16.74 -5.54
N GLU A 227 -21.20 -16.28 -4.82
CA GLU A 227 -20.60 -17.00 -3.70
C GLU A 227 -21.62 -17.24 -2.59
N GLU A 228 -22.41 -16.23 -2.24
CA GLU A 228 -23.46 -16.37 -1.24
C GLU A 228 -24.53 -17.37 -1.67
N TRP A 229 -24.95 -17.33 -2.93
CA TRP A 229 -25.89 -18.28 -3.51
C TRP A 229 -25.34 -19.72 -3.48
N ARG A 230 -24.08 -19.92 -3.87
CA ARG A 230 -23.41 -21.23 -3.84
C ARG A 230 -23.33 -21.76 -2.40
N ARG A 231 -23.00 -20.90 -1.44
CA ARG A 231 -22.94 -21.25 -0.01
C ARG A 231 -24.30 -21.68 0.54
N ARG A 232 -25.38 -20.98 0.19
CA ARG A 232 -26.76 -21.32 0.61
C ARG A 232 -27.20 -22.69 0.08
N ARG A 233 -26.81 -23.05 -1.16
CA ARG A 233 -27.13 -24.37 -1.75
C ARG A 233 -26.25 -25.51 -1.26
N SER A 234 -25.01 -25.21 -0.87
CA SER A 234 -24.01 -26.21 -0.51
C SER A 234 -24.01 -26.59 0.97
N GLN A 235 -24.83 -25.95 1.83
CA GLN A 235 -24.96 -26.36 3.23
C GLN A 235 -25.54 -27.79 3.34
N PRO A 236 -24.76 -28.80 3.77
CA PRO A 236 -25.33 -30.07 4.17
C PRO A 236 -26.08 -29.86 5.49
N ARG A 237 -27.15 -30.63 5.74
CA ARG A 237 -27.70 -30.78 7.11
C ARG A 237 -26.54 -31.10 8.04
N ARG A 238 -26.25 -30.23 9.02
CA ARG A 238 -25.13 -30.38 9.96
C ARG A 238 -25.10 -31.80 10.52
N VAL A 239 -24.08 -32.58 10.15
CA VAL A 239 -23.65 -33.74 10.92
C VAL A 239 -22.48 -33.27 11.77
N ALA A 240 -22.65 -33.33 13.09
CA ALA A 240 -21.62 -32.97 14.04
C ALA A 240 -20.41 -33.92 13.87
N GLY A 241 -19.20 -33.39 13.65
CA GLY A 241 -18.00 -34.22 13.85
C GLY A 241 -16.69 -33.85 13.13
N CYS A 242 -16.66 -33.03 12.08
CA CYS A 242 -15.40 -32.81 11.35
C CYS A 242 -14.97 -31.33 11.40
N GLN A 243 -13.96 -31.04 12.21
CA GLN A 243 -13.27 -29.74 12.23
C GLN A 243 -12.11 -29.80 11.21
N SER A 244 -12.26 -29.10 10.10
CA SER A 244 -11.12 -28.72 9.24
C SER A 244 -10.40 -27.51 9.85
N PRO A 245 -9.13 -27.24 9.49
CA PRO A 245 -8.33 -26.18 10.10
C PRO A 245 -9.03 -24.83 9.98
N SER A 246 -8.95 -24.06 11.06
CA SER A 246 -9.71 -22.86 11.39
C SER A 246 -9.49 -21.67 10.44
N VAL A 247 -9.91 -21.77 9.17
CA VAL A 247 -10.19 -20.56 8.38
C VAL A 247 -11.52 -20.01 8.91
N LYS A 248 -11.45 -18.97 9.74
CA LYS A 248 -12.64 -18.20 10.15
C LYS A 248 -13.17 -17.46 8.93
N VAL A 249 -13.98 -18.14 8.11
CA VAL A 249 -14.67 -17.53 6.96
C VAL A 249 -15.61 -16.44 7.49
N ALA A 250 -15.59 -15.27 6.82
CA ALA A 250 -16.36 -14.09 7.19
C ALA A 250 -17.83 -14.44 7.49
N SER A 251 -18.34 -13.92 8.59
CA SER A 251 -19.73 -14.17 9.02
C SER A 251 -20.73 -13.49 8.05
N PRO A 252 -21.98 -14.00 7.92
CA PRO A 252 -23.00 -13.42 7.02
C PRO A 252 -23.42 -11.97 7.32
N THR A 253 -22.91 -11.38 8.41
CA THR A 253 -23.22 -10.02 8.88
C THR A 253 -22.16 -8.99 8.50
N GLU A 254 -21.09 -9.40 7.82
CA GLU A 254 -20.03 -8.50 7.38
C GLU A 254 -20.45 -7.73 6.11
N GLU A 255 -20.23 -6.41 6.10
CA GLU A 255 -20.43 -5.57 4.92
C GLU A 255 -19.62 -6.12 3.73
N PRO A 256 -20.21 -6.24 2.51
CA PRO A 256 -19.51 -6.75 1.33
C PRO A 256 -18.23 -5.97 1.00
N LEU A 257 -17.23 -6.65 0.44
CA LEU A 257 -15.96 -6.06 0.02
C LEU A 257 -16.18 -4.96 -1.01
N SER A 258 -17.11 -5.13 -1.94
CA SER A 258 -17.47 -4.11 -2.92
C SER A 258 -17.96 -2.81 -2.27
N SER A 259 -18.83 -2.91 -1.25
CA SER A 259 -19.31 -1.74 -0.49
C SER A 259 -18.18 -1.08 0.28
N ARG A 260 -17.30 -1.88 0.94
CA ARG A 260 -16.12 -1.34 1.64
C ARG A 260 -15.16 -0.64 0.69
N MET A 261 -14.94 -1.19 -0.52
CA MET A 261 -14.13 -0.57 -1.57
C MET A 261 -14.71 0.74 -2.09
N ARG A 262 -16.03 0.79 -2.34
CA ARG A 262 -16.67 2.06 -2.71
C ARG A 262 -16.53 3.11 -1.61
N LYS A 263 -16.80 2.72 -0.36
CA LYS A 263 -16.64 3.60 0.80
C LYS A 263 -15.20 4.07 0.94
N SER A 264 -14.22 3.19 0.75
CA SER A 264 -12.80 3.55 0.82
C SER A 264 -12.46 4.61 -0.24
N TRP A 265 -12.93 4.43 -1.48
CA TRP A 265 -12.80 5.42 -2.56
C TRP A 265 -13.45 6.77 -2.21
N ASP A 266 -14.71 6.76 -1.79
CA ASP A 266 -15.51 7.97 -1.49
C ASP A 266 -14.92 8.80 -0.36
N THR A 267 -14.48 8.11 0.70
CA THR A 267 -13.89 8.72 1.89
C THR A 267 -12.40 8.98 1.74
N LYS A 268 -11.80 8.62 0.58
CA LYS A 268 -10.36 8.70 0.30
C LYS A 268 -9.47 7.97 1.31
N THR A 269 -10.03 7.05 2.10
CA THR A 269 -9.25 6.30 3.11
C THR A 269 -8.21 5.40 2.46
N TRP A 270 -8.42 4.96 1.21
CA TRP A 270 -7.39 4.28 0.43
C TRP A 270 -6.12 5.11 0.22
N MET A 271 -6.21 6.45 0.17
CA MET A 271 -5.03 7.31 0.01
C MET A 271 -4.13 7.24 1.25
N ILE A 272 -4.73 7.10 2.44
CA ILE A 272 -3.98 6.92 3.69
C ILE A 272 -3.20 5.62 3.63
N ASN A 273 -3.86 4.52 3.25
CA ASN A 273 -3.25 3.20 3.15
C ASN A 273 -2.21 3.12 2.03
N TYR A 274 -2.44 3.83 0.92
CA TYR A 274 -1.50 3.93 -0.18
C TYR A 274 -0.25 4.73 0.22
N ALA A 275 -0.44 5.88 0.88
CA ALA A 275 0.64 6.71 1.39
C ALA A 275 1.48 5.97 2.46
N ALA A 276 0.82 5.27 3.39
CA ALA A 276 1.48 4.50 4.44
C ALA A 276 2.47 3.46 3.88
N ARG A 277 2.13 2.85 2.74
CA ARG A 277 2.93 1.79 2.13
C ARG A 277 3.91 2.31 1.07
N ASN A 278 3.90 3.61 0.74
CA ASN A 278 4.69 4.16 -0.35
C ASN A 278 5.46 5.41 0.09
N SER A 279 6.71 5.22 0.52
CA SER A 279 7.55 6.30 1.06
C SER A 279 7.88 7.39 0.03
N TRP A 280 8.04 7.02 -1.25
CA TRP A 280 8.40 7.96 -2.32
C TRP A 280 7.26 8.90 -2.68
N ASN A 281 6.01 8.43 -2.61
CA ASN A 281 4.85 9.24 -2.97
C ASN A 281 4.20 9.94 -1.77
N LEU A 282 4.67 9.70 -0.55
CA LEU A 282 4.08 10.26 0.67
C LEU A 282 3.94 11.78 0.61
N GLU A 283 4.99 12.51 0.23
CA GLU A 283 4.99 13.98 0.23
C GLU A 283 3.87 14.55 -0.66
N PHE A 284 3.77 14.06 -1.89
CA PHE A 284 2.73 14.46 -2.82
C PHE A 284 1.33 14.12 -2.29
N LEU A 285 1.15 12.89 -1.81
CA LEU A 285 -0.15 12.43 -1.29
C LEU A 285 -0.55 13.19 -0.02
N PHE A 286 0.40 13.44 0.86
CA PHE A 286 0.21 14.10 2.13
C PHE A 286 -0.25 15.53 1.91
N TRP A 287 0.56 16.37 1.27
CA TRP A 287 0.24 17.79 1.12
C TRP A 287 -0.99 18.03 0.27
N ARG A 288 -1.22 17.19 -0.75
CA ARG A 288 -2.34 17.38 -1.67
C ARG A 288 -3.66 16.87 -1.13
N PHE A 289 -3.66 15.78 -0.35
CA PHE A 289 -4.89 15.08 0.01
C PHE A 289 -5.06 14.84 1.50
N LEU A 290 -4.00 14.46 2.22
CA LEU A 290 -4.12 14.15 3.65
C LEU A 290 -4.12 15.41 4.51
N ASP A 291 -3.29 16.40 4.19
CA ASP A 291 -3.20 17.66 4.92
C ASP A 291 -4.56 18.37 5.08
N PRO A 292 -5.31 18.65 4.00
CA PRO A 292 -6.61 19.33 4.13
C PRO A 292 -7.66 18.47 4.86
N GLU A 293 -7.55 17.14 4.82
CA GLU A 293 -8.49 16.23 5.48
C GLU A 293 -8.27 16.18 6.99
N PHE A 294 -7.01 16.08 7.44
CA PHE A 294 -6.68 15.92 8.86
C PHE A 294 -6.43 17.25 9.59
N PHE A 295 -5.93 18.27 8.89
CA PHE A 295 -5.55 19.55 9.49
C PHE A 295 -6.40 20.73 8.98
N GLY A 296 -7.39 20.44 8.14
CA GLY A 296 -8.35 21.41 7.62
C GLY A 296 -7.79 22.33 6.53
N PRO A 297 -8.62 23.22 5.96
CA PRO A 297 -8.21 24.15 4.92
C PRO A 297 -7.17 25.18 5.42
N GLY A 298 -6.63 25.99 4.51
CA GLY A 298 -5.71 27.08 4.86
C GLY A 298 -4.23 26.82 4.57
N ASN A 299 -3.91 25.74 3.84
CA ASN A 299 -2.59 25.47 3.27
C ASN A 299 -2.67 25.45 1.73
N GLU A 300 -2.89 26.62 1.13
CA GLU A 300 -3.09 26.76 -0.32
C GLU A 300 -1.83 26.39 -1.12
N SER A 301 -0.66 26.65 -0.54
CA SER A 301 0.64 26.29 -1.11
C SER A 301 0.91 24.78 -1.09
N ALA A 302 0.14 24.01 -0.31
CA ALA A 302 0.37 22.59 -0.07
C ALA A 302 1.83 22.34 0.41
N ASP A 303 2.26 23.11 1.41
CA ASP A 303 3.62 23.09 1.95
C ASP A 303 3.62 23.04 3.49
N HIS A 304 4.81 22.96 4.09
CA HIS A 304 4.96 22.85 5.53
C HIS A 304 4.66 24.11 6.33
N HIS A 305 4.72 25.31 5.74
CA HIS A 305 4.73 26.57 6.49
C HIS A 305 3.48 26.73 7.36
N ALA A 306 2.31 26.36 6.83
CA ALA A 306 1.04 26.44 7.53
C ALA A 306 0.92 25.43 8.69
N ARG A 307 1.80 24.42 8.75
CA ARG A 307 1.73 23.28 9.68
C ARG A 307 2.88 23.19 10.68
N LEU A 308 3.89 24.04 10.58
CA LEU A 308 5.05 24.05 11.50
C LEU A 308 4.68 24.16 12.99
N SER A 309 3.56 24.83 13.30
CA SER A 309 3.07 24.97 14.68
C SER A 309 2.57 23.66 15.29
N LEU A 310 2.21 22.67 14.45
CA LEU A 310 1.74 21.35 14.87
C LEU A 310 2.87 20.44 15.35
N LEU A 311 4.11 20.74 14.97
CA LEU A 311 5.28 20.03 15.49
C LEU A 311 5.60 20.46 16.92
N SER A 312 6.03 19.51 17.73
CA SER A 312 6.58 19.79 19.06
C SER A 312 7.88 20.59 18.96
N GLU A 313 8.28 21.27 20.04
CA GLU A 313 9.53 22.02 20.04
C GLU A 313 10.76 21.13 19.74
N PRO A 314 10.89 19.91 20.32
CA PRO A 314 11.94 18.97 19.93
C PRO A 314 11.90 18.62 18.44
N GLN A 315 10.72 18.36 17.87
CA GLN A 315 10.58 18.05 16.44
C GLN A 315 11.03 19.21 15.56
N ARG A 316 10.73 20.46 15.92
CA ARG A 316 11.19 21.65 15.17
C ARG A 316 12.69 21.85 15.24
N GLN A 317 13.33 21.54 16.38
CA GLN A 317 14.78 21.63 16.51
C GLN A 317 15.48 20.59 15.63
N VAL A 318 15.02 19.34 15.71
CA VAL A 318 15.54 18.21 14.93
C VAL A 318 15.32 18.41 13.43
N MET A 319 14.17 18.97 13.03
CA MET A 319 13.89 19.32 11.64
C MET A 319 14.95 20.24 11.04
N ARG A 320 15.35 21.31 11.74
CA ARG A 320 16.37 22.25 11.22
C ARG A 320 17.72 21.58 11.05
N GLU A 321 18.07 20.72 12.00
CA GLU A 321 19.29 19.93 11.96
C GLU A 321 19.27 18.92 10.80
N PHE A 322 18.15 18.22 10.62
CA PHE A 322 17.95 17.29 9.51
C PHE A 322 18.07 18.01 8.16
N VAL A 323 17.47 19.18 8.01
CA VAL A 323 17.54 19.98 6.78
C VAL A 323 18.97 20.39 6.47
N ALA A 324 19.72 20.88 7.46
CA ALA A 324 21.12 21.25 7.27
C ALA A 324 21.97 20.06 6.79
N ILE A 325 21.77 18.87 7.37
CA ILE A 325 22.46 17.64 6.98
C ILE A 325 22.13 17.26 5.53
N LYS A 326 20.86 17.25 5.15
CA LYS A 326 20.46 16.87 3.78
C LYS A 326 20.97 17.85 2.73
N LEU A 327 21.03 19.13 3.05
CA LEU A 327 21.64 20.13 2.16
C LEU A 327 23.13 19.87 1.98
N GLU A 328 23.86 19.53 3.06
CA GLU A 328 25.26 19.16 2.98
C GLU A 328 25.47 17.89 2.13
N GLU A 329 24.71 16.83 2.41
CA GLU A 329 24.75 15.58 1.65
C GLU A 329 24.48 15.80 0.14
N SER A 330 23.52 16.67 -0.19
CA SER A 330 23.20 17.01 -1.60
C SER A 330 24.35 17.68 -2.34
N ASN A 331 25.26 18.36 -1.62
CA ASN A 331 26.46 18.97 -2.19
C ASN A 331 27.60 17.97 -2.34
N VAL A 332 27.77 17.06 -1.36
CA VAL A 332 28.88 16.09 -1.31
C VAL A 332 28.64 14.91 -2.26
N ARG A 333 27.41 14.39 -2.28
CA ARG A 333 26.97 13.26 -3.13
C ARG A 333 27.81 11.98 -3.03
N GLU A 334 28.25 11.65 -1.82
CA GLU A 334 28.96 10.39 -1.53
C GLU A 334 28.00 9.34 -0.97
N LEU A 335 28.38 8.06 -1.06
CA LEU A 335 27.69 6.96 -0.39
C LEU A 335 28.43 6.65 0.92
N ILE A 336 27.69 6.53 2.02
CA ILE A 336 28.27 6.15 3.32
C ILE A 336 27.96 4.68 3.61
N ASP A 337 29.00 3.93 3.93
CA ASP A 337 28.87 2.60 4.52
C ASP A 337 28.65 2.75 6.03
N TRP A 338 27.50 2.31 6.51
CA TRP A 338 27.08 2.49 7.89
C TRP A 338 27.38 1.25 8.73
N ASP A 339 28.15 1.41 9.80
CA ASP A 339 28.16 0.38 10.84
C ASP A 339 26.81 0.37 11.60
N THR A 340 26.52 -0.75 12.25
CA THR A 340 25.24 -0.99 12.95
C THR A 340 24.96 0.06 14.02
N HIS A 341 25.96 0.44 14.82
CA HIS A 341 25.74 1.33 15.96
C HIS A 341 25.54 2.77 15.50
N ASP A 342 26.33 3.22 14.53
CA ASP A 342 26.24 4.57 13.98
C ASP A 342 24.93 4.75 13.20
N ALA A 343 24.49 3.74 12.45
CA ALA A 343 23.19 3.78 11.75
C ALA A 343 22.01 3.92 12.72
N GLU A 344 21.99 3.12 13.78
CA GLU A 344 20.93 3.21 14.80
C GLU A 344 20.92 4.58 15.50
N THR A 345 22.10 5.10 15.83
CA THR A 345 22.27 6.39 16.50
C THR A 345 21.83 7.52 15.59
N HIS A 346 22.19 7.46 14.31
CA HIS A 346 21.80 8.43 13.30
C HIS A 346 20.28 8.47 13.10
N LEU A 347 19.63 7.31 12.96
CA LEU A 347 18.17 7.24 12.84
C LEU A 347 17.45 7.75 14.09
N LYS A 348 17.88 7.33 15.29
CA LYS A 348 17.24 7.71 16.57
C LYS A 348 17.22 9.23 16.78
N ARG A 349 18.19 9.96 16.24
CA ARG A 349 18.25 11.43 16.29
C ARG A 349 17.02 12.08 15.64
N PHE A 350 16.42 11.42 14.65
CA PHE A 350 15.31 11.98 13.84
C PHE A 350 13.93 11.40 14.15
N LEU A 351 13.85 10.35 14.99
CA LEU A 351 12.57 9.73 15.40
C LEU A 351 12.00 10.38 16.69
N VAL A 352 11.81 11.69 16.67
CA VAL A 352 11.42 12.50 17.86
C VAL A 352 9.93 12.79 17.97
#